data_AF-A0A1S6IW48-F1
#
_entry.id   AF-A0A1S6IW48-F1
#
_cell.length_a   1.000
_cell.length_b   1.000
_cell.length_c   1.000
_cell.angle_alpha   90.00
_cell.angle_beta   90.00
_cell.angle_gamma   90.00
#
_symmetry.space_group_name_H-M   'P 1'
#
loop_
_entity.id
_entity.type
_entity.pdbx_description
1 polymer ?
#
loop_
_entity_poly.entity_id
_entity_poly.type
_entity_poly.pdbx_seq_one_letter_code
_entity_poly.pdbx_strand_id
1 'polypeptide(L)'
;MERDFQQLFKEHYYMLVRQAAFVLGDPTAAEDVAQEAFVRLHRTGVKKVDNPAAWLTKVTNNLCFDFLRSEGSRRRREEKYAQPAELTTLTSSTENIVMDKEEVRLVQKALGKLQPRDRMVLVMKFSGYSYDEIAATVELNKSSVGTILARARERFKREYEGLS
;
A
#
# COMPACT_ATOMS: atom_id res chain seq x y z
N MET A 1 -25.17 2.95 13.57
CA MET A 1 -23.78 3.02 14.03
C MET A 1 -23.13 1.66 13.85
N GLU A 2 -23.56 0.62 14.58
CA GLU A 2 -23.07 -0.76 14.40
C GLU A 2 -23.31 -1.31 12.98
N ARG A 3 -24.54 -1.20 12.45
CA ARG A 3 -24.90 -1.70 11.11
C ARG A 3 -24.17 -0.98 9.98
N ASP A 4 -24.06 0.36 10.07
CA ASP A 4 -23.36 1.18 9.08
C ASP A 4 -21.87 0.82 9.02
N PHE A 5 -21.26 0.59 10.19
CA PHE A 5 -19.87 0.13 10.29
C PHE A 5 -19.69 -1.28 9.72
N GLN A 6 -20.56 -2.23 10.09
CA GLN A 6 -20.49 -3.60 9.56
C GLN A 6 -20.64 -3.65 8.04
N GLN A 7 -21.50 -2.81 7.47
CA GLN A 7 -21.67 -2.73 6.01
C GLN A 7 -20.39 -2.22 5.34
N LEU A 8 -19.85 -1.09 5.82
CA LEU A 8 -18.58 -0.55 5.32
C LEU A 8 -17.44 -1.55 5.43
N PHE A 9 -17.38 -2.31 6.54
CA PHE A 9 -16.37 -3.34 6.74
C PHE A 9 -16.47 -4.43 5.67
N LYS A 10 -17.67 -4.98 5.45
CA LYS A 10 -17.89 -6.02 4.43
C LYS A 10 -17.57 -5.54 3.02
N GLU A 11 -17.88 -4.29 2.71
CA GLU A 11 -17.70 -3.71 1.38
C GLU A 11 -16.25 -3.33 1.06
N HIS A 12 -15.51 -2.79 2.05
CA HIS A 12 -14.23 -2.15 1.78
C HIS A 12 -13.01 -2.86 2.37
N TYR A 13 -13.16 -3.71 3.38
CA TYR A 13 -12.01 -4.29 4.10
C TYR A 13 -11.03 -5.01 3.17
N TYR A 14 -11.51 -5.97 2.38
CA TYR A 14 -10.63 -6.75 1.49
C TYR A 14 -10.02 -5.91 0.37
N MET A 15 -10.72 -4.88 -0.11
CA MET A 15 -10.17 -3.95 -1.10
C MET A 15 -8.99 -3.17 -0.52
N LEU A 16 -9.14 -2.68 0.71
CA LEU A 16 -8.09 -1.93 1.42
C LEU A 16 -6.89 -2.82 1.76
N VAL A 17 -7.13 -4.06 2.24
CA VAL A 17 -6.07 -5.05 2.47
C VAL A 17 -5.30 -5.33 1.18
N ARG A 18 -6.01 -5.57 0.07
CA ARG A 18 -5.37 -5.83 -1.22
C ARG A 18 -4.52 -4.66 -1.68
N GLN A 19 -5.03 -3.44 -1.57
CA GLN A 19 -4.27 -2.24 -1.94
C GLN A 19 -3.02 -2.09 -1.06
N ALA A 20 -3.17 -2.22 0.26
CA ALA A 20 -2.06 -2.17 1.19
C ALA A 20 -1.03 -3.28 0.92
N ALA A 21 -1.45 -4.48 0.52
CA ALA A 21 -0.55 -5.58 0.17
C ALA A 21 0.32 -5.25 -1.06
N PHE A 22 -0.21 -4.58 -2.08
CA PHE A 22 0.59 -4.10 -3.22
C PHE A 22 1.59 -3.00 -2.83
N VAL A 23 1.26 -2.19 -1.83
CA VAL A 23 2.15 -1.13 -1.33
C VAL A 23 3.23 -1.69 -0.42
N LEU A 24 2.86 -2.52 0.56
CA LEU A 24 3.77 -2.97 1.61
C LEU A 24 4.59 -4.18 1.14
N GLY A 25 4.01 -5.06 0.33
CA GLY A 25 4.62 -6.34 0.01
C GLY A 25 4.69 -7.26 1.23
N ASP A 26 3.83 -7.04 2.23
CA ASP A 26 3.68 -7.84 3.44
C ASP A 26 2.17 -7.97 3.72
N PRO A 27 1.58 -9.17 3.54
CA PRO A 27 0.16 -9.41 3.78
C PRO A 27 -0.27 -9.15 5.22
N THR A 28 0.57 -9.51 6.20
CA THR A 28 0.27 -9.31 7.62
C THR A 28 0.23 -7.82 7.93
N ALA A 29 1.25 -7.07 7.50
CA ALA A 29 1.25 -5.62 7.67
C ALA A 29 0.09 -4.94 6.93
N ALA A 30 -0.34 -5.48 5.78
CA ALA A 30 -1.48 -4.96 5.04
C ALA A 30 -2.81 -5.17 5.76
N GLU A 31 -3.01 -6.34 6.39
CA GLU A 31 -4.16 -6.60 7.24
C GLU A 31 -4.18 -5.68 8.45
N ASP A 32 -3.05 -5.54 9.16
CA ASP A 32 -2.93 -4.65 10.33
C ASP A 32 -3.26 -3.19 9.97
N VAL A 33 -2.76 -2.71 8.83
CA VAL A 33 -3.06 -1.36 8.35
C VAL A 33 -4.55 -1.17 8.05
N ALA A 34 -5.19 -2.13 7.38
CA ALA A 34 -6.62 -2.06 7.10
C ALA A 34 -7.45 -2.12 8.39
N GLN A 35 -7.10 -3.01 9.33
CA GLN A 35 -7.75 -3.10 10.64
C GLN A 35 -7.63 -1.79 11.41
N GLU A 36 -6.43 -1.21 11.51
CA GLU A 36 -6.19 0.06 12.18
C GLU A 36 -7.02 1.20 11.56
N ALA A 37 -7.16 1.24 10.23
CA ALA A 37 -8.02 2.23 9.57
C ALA A 37 -9.49 2.10 10.03
N PHE A 38 -10.02 0.89 10.11
CA PHE A 38 -11.38 0.64 10.62
C PHE A 38 -11.52 0.93 12.12
N VAL A 39 -10.52 0.60 12.94
CA VAL A 39 -10.50 0.96 14.36
C VAL A 39 -10.57 2.47 14.55
N ARG A 40 -9.82 3.24 13.74
CA ARG A 40 -9.88 4.70 13.76
C ARG A 40 -11.24 5.23 13.31
N LEU A 41 -11.85 4.62 12.29
CA LEU A 41 -13.21 4.98 11.86
C LEU A 41 -14.23 4.74 12.98
N HIS A 42 -14.14 3.59 13.65
CA HIS A 42 -15.00 3.22 14.76
C HIS A 42 -14.88 4.24 15.91
N ARG A 43 -13.65 4.61 16.30
CA ARG A 43 -13.38 5.62 17.34
C ARG A 43 -13.90 7.02 16.97
N THR A 44 -13.75 7.41 15.71
CA THR A 44 -14.24 8.70 15.21
C THR A 44 -15.77 8.74 15.17
N GLY A 45 -16.38 7.61 14.80
CA GLY A 45 -17.81 7.43 14.59
C GLY A 45 -18.18 7.66 13.13
N VAL A 46 -18.70 6.62 12.47
CA VAL A 46 -19.04 6.61 11.02
C VAL A 46 -19.86 7.82 10.59
N LYS A 47 -20.85 8.23 11.39
CA LYS A 47 -21.75 9.34 11.08
C LYS A 47 -21.11 10.74 11.15
N LYS A 48 -19.92 10.85 11.74
CA LYS A 48 -19.17 12.12 11.79
C LYS A 48 -18.28 12.32 10.57
N VAL A 49 -18.21 11.33 9.69
CA VAL A 49 -17.40 11.35 8.48
C VAL A 49 -18.35 11.41 7.29
N ASP A 50 -18.29 12.49 6.52
CA ASP A 50 -19.20 12.72 5.38
C ASP A 50 -19.08 11.61 4.31
N ASN A 51 -17.85 11.17 4.03
CA ASN A 51 -17.58 10.06 3.13
C ASN A 51 -16.63 9.04 3.80
N PRO A 52 -17.18 8.05 4.53
CA PRO A 52 -16.38 7.06 5.25
C PRO A 52 -15.48 6.22 4.35
N ALA A 53 -15.93 5.90 3.12
CA ALA A 53 -15.15 5.12 2.17
C ALA A 53 -13.89 5.88 1.73
N ALA A 54 -14.05 7.12 1.26
CA ALA A 54 -12.90 7.96 0.88
C ALA A 54 -11.97 8.24 2.06
N TRP A 55 -12.54 8.40 3.27
CA TRP A 55 -11.76 8.58 4.48
C TRP A 55 -10.94 7.33 4.83
N LEU A 56 -11.53 6.13 4.78
CA LEU A 56 -10.82 4.87 5.03
C LEU A 56 -9.66 4.71 4.05
N THR A 57 -9.94 4.91 2.77
CA THR A 57 -8.94 4.89 1.70
C THR A 57 -7.77 5.84 1.97
N LYS A 58 -8.06 7.08 2.38
CA LYS A 58 -7.03 8.07 2.76
C LYS A 58 -6.22 7.61 3.98
N VAL A 59 -6.88 7.11 5.01
CA VAL A 59 -6.22 6.65 6.24
C VAL A 59 -5.33 5.43 5.97
N THR A 60 -5.81 4.45 5.20
CA THR A 60 -5.03 3.28 4.77
C THR A 60 -3.78 3.70 4.01
N ASN A 61 -3.89 4.65 3.07
CA ASN A 61 -2.71 5.14 2.34
C ASN A 61 -1.69 5.83 3.24
N ASN A 62 -2.15 6.68 4.17
CA ASN A 62 -1.27 7.36 5.10
C ASN A 62 -0.55 6.35 6.02
N LEU A 63 -1.28 5.36 6.55
CA LEU A 63 -0.71 4.28 7.35
C LEU A 63 0.33 3.47 6.56
N CYS A 64 0.07 3.16 5.29
CA CYS A 64 1.06 2.50 4.43
C CYS A 64 2.32 3.36 4.26
N PHE A 65 2.14 4.67 4.02
CA PHE A 65 3.27 5.59 3.87
C PHE A 65 4.10 5.69 5.16
N ASP A 66 3.45 5.80 6.31
CA ASP A 66 4.09 5.83 7.63
C ASP A 66 4.90 4.55 7.90
N PHE A 67 4.32 3.38 7.58
CA PHE A 67 4.98 2.09 7.68
C PHE A 67 6.24 2.04 6.80
N LEU A 68 6.13 2.43 5.54
CA LEU A 68 7.27 2.45 4.62
C LEU A 68 8.36 3.44 5.05
N ARG A 69 7.98 4.57 5.65
CA ARG A 69 8.90 5.58 6.18
C ARG A 69 9.65 5.06 7.41
N SER A 70 8.97 4.38 8.32
CA SER A 70 9.56 3.81 9.53
C SER A 70 10.50 2.65 9.19
N GLU A 71 10.11 1.75 8.29
CA GLU A 71 10.95 0.66 7.77
C GLU A 71 12.17 1.21 7.04
N GLY A 72 12.01 2.23 6.18
CA GLY A 72 13.15 2.88 5.53
C GLY A 72 14.13 3.50 6.52
N SER A 73 13.65 4.02 7.66
CA SER A 73 14.49 4.52 8.75
C SER A 73 15.18 3.41 9.54
N ARG A 74 14.50 2.27 9.73
CA ARG A 74 15.06 1.08 10.36
C ARG A 74 16.14 0.46 9.47
N ARG A 75 15.85 0.22 8.20
CA ARG A 75 16.78 -0.33 7.21
C ARG A 75 18.01 0.54 7.03
N ARG A 76 17.89 1.88 6.96
CA ARG A 76 19.07 2.78 6.91
C ARG A 76 19.93 2.70 8.18
N ARG A 77 19.32 2.41 9.33
CA ARG A 77 20.05 2.18 10.58
C ARG A 77 20.72 0.79 10.55
N GLU A 78 20.03 -0.25 10.13
CA GLU A 78 20.54 -1.63 10.03
C GLU A 78 21.64 -1.77 8.96
N GLU A 79 21.51 -1.11 7.81
CA GLU A 79 22.55 -1.02 6.77
C GLU A 79 23.83 -0.35 7.29
N LYS A 80 23.74 0.49 8.34
CA LYS A 80 24.89 1.07 9.04
C LYS A 80 25.56 0.08 10.02
N TYR A 81 24.92 -1.04 10.35
CA TYR A 81 25.37 -2.05 11.33
C TYR A 81 25.47 -3.51 10.81
N ALA A 82 25.32 -3.73 9.50
CA ALA A 82 25.66 -4.95 8.72
C ALA A 82 24.54 -5.93 8.29
N GLN A 83 24.78 -6.43 7.06
CA GLN A 83 24.19 -7.49 6.21
C GLN A 83 22.73 -7.38 5.70
N PRO A 84 22.48 -7.67 4.40
CA PRO A 84 21.16 -7.51 3.80
C PRO A 84 20.24 -8.65 4.23
N ALA A 85 19.19 -8.32 4.98
CA ALA A 85 18.09 -9.25 5.20
C ALA A 85 17.39 -9.52 3.85
N GLU A 86 17.38 -10.79 3.44
CA GLU A 86 16.60 -11.24 2.29
C GLU A 86 15.12 -10.97 2.57
N LEU A 87 14.43 -10.34 1.61
CA LEU A 87 12.98 -10.28 1.61
C LEU A 87 12.46 -11.72 1.67
N THR A 88 11.90 -12.08 2.82
CA THR A 88 11.28 -13.39 3.02
C THR A 88 10.21 -13.58 1.95
N THR A 89 10.37 -14.65 1.16
CA THR A 89 9.36 -15.06 0.19
C THR A 89 8.03 -15.27 0.91
N LEU A 90 7.04 -14.47 0.54
CA LEU A 90 5.69 -14.48 1.08
C LEU A 90 5.01 -15.81 0.77
N THR A 91 5.02 -16.73 1.74
CA THR A 91 4.09 -17.85 1.78
C THR A 91 3.41 -17.85 3.14
N SER A 92 2.25 -17.19 3.24
CA SER A 92 1.20 -17.63 4.16
C SER A 92 -0.15 -16.98 3.83
N SER A 93 -1.12 -17.85 3.56
CA SER A 93 -2.56 -17.73 3.82
C SER A 93 -3.24 -16.36 3.67
N THR A 94 -3.64 -16.04 2.44
CA THR A 94 -4.92 -15.36 2.21
C THR A 94 -5.64 -16.09 1.08
N GLU A 95 -6.42 -17.11 1.42
CA GLU A 95 -7.00 -18.07 0.49
C GLU A 95 -8.13 -17.53 -0.41
N ASN A 96 -8.40 -16.22 -0.43
CA ASN A 96 -9.58 -15.67 -1.13
C ASN A 96 -9.27 -14.59 -2.18
N ILE A 97 -8.16 -14.69 -2.90
CA ILE A 97 -7.90 -13.83 -4.07
C ILE A 97 -7.81 -14.71 -5.32
N VAL A 98 -8.95 -14.95 -5.96
CA VAL A 98 -9.05 -15.60 -7.27
C VAL A 98 -8.74 -14.55 -8.35
N MET A 99 -7.45 -14.25 -8.49
CA MET A 99 -6.84 -13.76 -9.72
C MET A 99 -5.87 -14.83 -10.20
N ASP A 100 -5.42 -14.77 -11.45
CA ASP A 100 -4.33 -15.62 -11.91
C ASP A 100 -3.14 -15.47 -10.94
N LYS A 101 -2.93 -16.50 -10.10
CA LYS A 101 -2.07 -16.40 -8.90
C LYS A 101 -0.65 -16.08 -9.31
N GLU A 102 -0.26 -16.45 -10.52
CA GLU A 102 1.09 -16.22 -11.02
C GLU A 102 1.32 -14.78 -11.47
N GLU A 103 0.42 -14.18 -12.25
CA GLU A 103 0.56 -12.78 -12.69
C GLU A 103 0.61 -11.82 -11.48
N VAL A 104 -0.27 -12.02 -10.50
CA VAL A 104 -0.25 -11.23 -9.25
C VAL A 104 1.07 -11.40 -8.50
N ARG A 105 1.62 -12.62 -8.47
CA ARG A 105 2.91 -12.90 -7.84
C ARG A 105 4.05 -12.20 -8.55
N LEU A 106 4.05 -12.17 -9.89
CA LEU A 106 5.05 -11.46 -10.69
C LEU A 106 4.97 -9.94 -10.46
N VAL A 107 3.76 -9.37 -10.44
CA VAL A 107 3.54 -7.95 -10.12
C VAL A 107 4.08 -7.62 -8.72
N GLN A 108 3.73 -8.42 -7.72
CA GLN A 108 4.20 -8.24 -6.34
C GLN A 108 5.73 -8.32 -6.24
N LYS A 109 6.36 -9.29 -6.90
CA LYS A 109 7.82 -9.41 -6.95
C LYS A 109 8.47 -8.18 -7.60
N ALA A 110 7.94 -7.71 -8.73
CA ALA A 110 8.46 -6.53 -9.42
C ALA A 110 8.31 -5.26 -8.57
N LEU A 111 7.12 -5.03 -7.96
CA LEU A 111 6.91 -3.96 -6.99
C LEU A 111 7.88 -4.07 -5.81
N GLY A 112 8.16 -5.30 -5.35
CA GLY A 112 9.16 -5.66 -4.36
C GLY A 112 10.54 -5.01 -4.57
N LYS A 113 10.93 -4.83 -5.84
CA LYS A 113 12.24 -4.27 -6.23
C LYS A 113 12.27 -2.74 -6.25
N LEU A 114 11.13 -2.05 -6.27
CA LEU A 114 11.07 -0.59 -6.28
C LEU A 114 11.46 -0.01 -4.92
N GLN A 115 11.91 1.25 -4.92
CA GLN A 115 12.02 2.00 -3.66
C GLN A 115 10.62 2.15 -3.05
N PRO A 116 10.47 2.09 -1.71
CA PRO A 116 9.17 2.16 -1.04
C PRO A 116 8.27 3.32 -1.53
N ARG A 117 8.84 4.51 -1.66
CA ARG A 117 8.13 5.71 -2.15
C ARG A 117 7.68 5.58 -3.60
N ASP A 118 8.52 5.03 -4.48
CA ASP A 118 8.19 4.82 -5.90
C ASP A 118 7.04 3.82 -6.04
N ARG A 119 7.10 2.74 -5.26
CA ARG A 119 6.05 1.72 -5.21
C ARG A 119 4.72 2.31 -4.77
N MET A 120 4.70 3.10 -3.71
CA MET A 120 3.50 3.76 -3.22
C MET A 120 2.87 4.68 -4.27
N VAL A 121 3.68 5.56 -4.89
CA VAL A 121 3.23 6.47 -5.96
C VAL A 121 2.66 5.69 -7.14
N LEU A 122 3.32 4.60 -7.54
CA LEU A 122 2.88 3.76 -8.65
C LEU A 122 1.53 3.09 -8.34
N VAL A 123 1.41 2.43 -7.19
CA VAL A 123 0.18 1.74 -6.78
C VAL A 123 -0.98 2.73 -6.67
N MET A 124 -0.80 3.84 -5.96
CA MET A 124 -1.83 4.88 -5.88
C MET A 124 -2.24 5.37 -7.28
N LYS A 125 -1.30 5.60 -8.20
CA LYS A 125 -1.69 6.07 -9.53
C LYS A 125 -2.55 5.06 -10.29
N PHE A 126 -2.22 3.77 -10.22
CA PHE A 126 -2.99 2.72 -10.88
C PHE A 126 -4.30 2.39 -10.16
N SER A 127 -4.43 2.77 -8.90
CA SER A 127 -5.69 2.73 -8.15
C SER A 127 -6.61 3.94 -8.40
N GLY A 128 -6.27 4.83 -9.35
CA GLY A 128 -7.15 5.90 -9.82
C GLY A 128 -6.94 7.27 -9.17
N TYR A 129 -5.96 7.43 -8.28
CA TYR A 129 -5.75 8.68 -7.55
C TYR A 129 -5.17 9.77 -8.46
N SER A 130 -5.58 11.01 -8.18
CA SER A 130 -5.05 12.21 -8.81
C SER A 130 -3.62 12.51 -8.36
N TYR A 131 -2.92 13.36 -9.09
CA TYR A 131 -1.56 13.78 -8.70
C TYR A 131 -1.57 14.59 -7.40
N ASP A 132 -2.66 15.31 -7.13
CA ASP A 132 -2.82 16.09 -5.90
C ASP A 132 -2.96 15.18 -4.68
N GLU A 133 -3.79 14.13 -4.78
CA GLU A 133 -3.97 13.16 -3.69
C GLU A 133 -2.68 12.38 -3.42
N ILE A 134 -1.97 11.97 -4.48
CA ILE A 134 -0.67 11.29 -4.33
C ILE A 134 0.32 12.22 -3.62
N ALA A 135 0.47 13.46 -4.10
CA ALA A 135 1.38 14.45 -3.52
C ALA A 135 1.11 14.69 -2.03
N ALA A 136 -0.18 14.82 -1.66
CA ALA A 136 -0.61 15.03 -0.29
C ALA A 136 -0.27 13.82 0.61
N THR A 137 -0.45 12.58 0.12
CA THR A 137 -0.15 11.38 0.90
C THR A 137 1.35 11.16 1.09
N VAL A 138 2.16 11.32 0.04
CA VAL A 138 3.60 11.01 0.13
C VAL A 138 4.47 12.21 0.56
N GLU A 139 3.83 13.29 1.00
CA GLU A 139 4.46 14.54 1.45
C GLU A 139 5.45 15.10 0.41
N LEU A 140 4.98 15.31 -0.83
CA LEU A 140 5.79 15.82 -1.93
C LEU A 140 5.11 16.98 -2.66
N ASN A 141 5.93 17.76 -3.39
CA ASN A 141 5.42 18.70 -4.37
C ASN A 141 4.76 17.95 -5.53
N LYS A 142 3.60 18.43 -5.98
CA LYS A 142 2.87 17.89 -7.14
C LYS A 142 3.74 17.75 -8.39
N SER A 143 4.63 18.72 -8.63
CA SER A 143 5.58 18.71 -9.75
C SER A 143 6.53 17.52 -9.73
N SER A 144 6.85 16.96 -8.56
CA SER A 144 7.73 15.80 -8.40
C SER A 144 7.02 14.47 -8.67
N VAL A 145 5.68 14.42 -8.55
CA VAL A 145 4.90 13.18 -8.70
C VAL A 145 5.06 12.59 -10.09
N GLY A 146 5.02 13.42 -11.14
CA GLY A 146 5.16 12.97 -12.53
C GLY A 146 6.51 12.29 -12.79
N THR A 147 7.60 12.91 -12.33
CA THR A 147 8.96 12.38 -12.47
C THR A 147 9.14 11.06 -11.71
N ILE A 148 8.65 10.99 -10.48
CA ILE A 148 8.73 9.76 -9.67
C ILE A 148 7.92 8.66 -10.33
N LEU A 149 6.71 8.96 -10.80
CA LEU A 149 5.86 7.99 -11.47
C LEU A 149 6.50 7.46 -12.76
N ALA A 150 7.11 8.32 -13.57
CA ALA A 150 7.83 7.91 -14.78
C ALA A 150 8.97 6.95 -14.45
N ARG A 151 9.81 7.31 -13.46
CA ARG A 151 10.90 6.44 -12.98
C ARG A 151 10.38 5.12 -12.43
N ALA A 152 9.31 5.16 -11.64
CA ALA A 152 8.70 3.99 -11.02
C ALA A 152 8.14 3.02 -12.08
N ARG A 153 7.47 3.54 -13.12
CA ARG A 153 6.97 2.75 -14.25
C ARG A 153 8.09 2.08 -15.02
N GLU A 154 9.13 2.83 -15.38
CA GLU A 154 10.27 2.30 -16.12
C GLU A 154 10.97 1.18 -15.34
N ARG A 155 11.20 1.42 -14.04
CA ARG A 155 11.78 0.40 -13.18
C ARG A 155 10.87 -0.81 -13.04
N PHE A 156 9.58 -0.62 -12.77
CA PHE A 156 8.63 -1.73 -12.66
C PHE A 156 8.62 -2.60 -13.91
N LYS A 157 8.57 -1.98 -15.10
CA LYS A 157 8.59 -2.68 -16.38
C LYS A 157 9.83 -3.56 -16.50
N ARG A 158 11.03 -3.00 -16.26
CA ARG A 158 12.29 -3.75 -16.33
C ARG A 158 12.32 -4.93 -15.34
N GLU A 159 11.88 -4.72 -14.11
CA GLU A 159 11.89 -5.79 -13.09
C GLU A 159 10.83 -6.86 -13.39
N TYR A 160 9.69 -6.49 -13.99
CA TYR A 160 8.64 -7.41 -14.40
C TYR A 160 9.05 -8.26 -15.61
N GLU A 161 9.63 -7.64 -16.64
CA GLU A 161 10.15 -8.34 -17.84
C GLU A 161 11.27 -9.32 -17.50
N GLY A 162 12.08 -9.05 -16.47
CA GLY A 162 13.11 -9.99 -15.99
C GLY A 162 12.57 -11.18 -15.19
N LEU A 163 11.26 -11.19 -14.85
CA LEU A 163 10.60 -12.25 -14.09
C LEU A 163 9.63 -13.09 -14.94
N SER A 164 9.23 -12.58 -16.11
CA SER A 164 8.35 -13.23 -17.08
C SER A 164 9.13 -14.09 -18.07
#